data_AF-A0A941MX94-F1
#
_entry.id   AF-A0A941MX94-F1
#
_cell.length_a   1.000
_cell.length_b   1.000
_cell.length_c   1.000
_cell.angle_alpha   90.00
_cell.angle_beta   90.00
_cell.angle_gamma   90.00
#
_symmetry.space_group_name_H-M   'P 1'
#
loop_
_entity.id
_entity.type
_entity.pdbx_description
1 polymer ?
#
loop_
_entity_poly.entity_id
_entity_poly.type
_entity_poly.pdbx_seq_one_letter_code
_entity_poly.pdbx_strand_id
1 'polypeptide(L)'
;MSSTKKLLVAFDPVRPDAQTSDFLIPWHRDGKPLLIGLKSGKESALGTVVFVGREITRNDLFAKLVDSGMIIANVEDSLAMIDSFLKCVQLLKIGNVARICSSSQLTNASVVRLEVVAKTPSAQLRDTTLQATRLQN
;
A
#
# COMPACT_ATOMS: atom_id res chain seq x y z
N MET A 1 -8.78 10.76 -15.93
CA MET A 1 -8.72 10.57 -14.46
C MET A 1 -8.29 9.13 -14.21
N SER A 2 -7.36 8.90 -13.27
CA SER A 2 -6.89 7.54 -12.99
C SER A 2 -7.93 6.78 -12.15
N SER A 3 -8.30 5.59 -12.59
CA SER A 3 -9.23 4.70 -11.89
C SER A 3 -8.71 3.27 -11.90
N THR A 4 -9.06 2.47 -10.90
CA THR A 4 -8.57 1.08 -10.78
C THR A 4 -9.66 0.17 -10.24
N LYS A 5 -9.59 -1.11 -10.58
CA LYS A 5 -10.39 -2.15 -9.90
C LYS A 5 -9.55 -2.95 -8.89
N LYS A 6 -8.31 -2.52 -8.65
CA LYS A 6 -7.31 -3.16 -7.80
C LYS A 6 -6.88 -2.22 -6.69
N LEU A 7 -6.75 -2.72 -5.47
CA LEU A 7 -6.21 -1.96 -4.33
C LEU A 7 -5.30 -2.86 -3.50
N LEU A 8 -4.55 -2.24 -2.59
CA LEU A 8 -3.78 -2.94 -1.58
C LEU A 8 -4.64 -3.15 -0.32
N VAL A 9 -4.52 -4.31 0.31
CA VAL A 9 -5.01 -4.57 1.66
C VAL A 9 -3.85 -4.95 2.57
N ALA A 10 -3.97 -4.68 3.87
CA ALA A 10 -2.92 -5.00 4.83
C ALA A 10 -2.50 -6.46 4.75
N PHE A 11 -1.19 -6.70 4.68
CA PHE A 11 -0.61 -8.04 4.63
C PHE A 11 0.33 -8.26 5.82
N ASP A 12 0.04 -9.30 6.60
CA ASP A 12 0.85 -9.74 7.73
C ASP A 12 1.66 -10.99 7.30
N PRO A 13 2.98 -10.90 7.15
CA PRO A 13 3.80 -12.05 6.75
C PRO A 13 3.84 -13.15 7.82
N VAL A 14 3.52 -12.86 9.08
CA VAL A 14 3.43 -13.86 10.15
C VAL A 14 2.12 -14.65 10.03
N ARG A 15 1.08 -14.02 9.50
CA ARG A 15 -0.26 -14.60 9.32
C ARG A 15 -0.74 -14.35 7.88
N PRO A 16 -0.13 -15.03 6.90
CA PRO A 16 -0.37 -14.79 5.46
C PRO A 16 -1.81 -15.08 5.03
N ASP A 17 -2.48 -15.99 5.75
CA ASP A 17 -3.87 -16.38 5.51
C ASP A 17 -4.89 -15.47 6.21
N ALA A 18 -4.42 -14.55 7.07
CA ALA A 18 -5.29 -13.57 7.70
C ALA A 18 -5.78 -12.59 6.64
N GLN A 19 -7.01 -12.80 6.16
CA GLN A 19 -7.66 -11.86 5.27
C GLN A 19 -7.96 -10.57 6.03
N THR A 20 -7.37 -9.48 5.57
CA THR A 20 -7.72 -8.14 6.03
C THR A 20 -8.63 -7.47 5.01
N SER A 21 -9.67 -6.79 5.49
CA SER A 21 -10.59 -6.00 4.65
C SER A 21 -10.29 -4.50 4.72
N ASP A 22 -9.09 -4.17 5.17
CA ASP A 22 -8.64 -2.79 5.34
C ASP A 22 -7.79 -2.38 4.15
N PHE A 23 -8.35 -1.47 3.35
CA PHE A 23 -7.70 -0.98 2.15
C PHE A 23 -6.62 0.02 2.53
N LEU A 24 -5.45 -0.14 1.92
CA LEU A 24 -4.30 0.69 2.16
C LEU A 24 -4.20 1.84 1.17
N ILE A 25 -3.79 3.00 1.68
CA ILE A 25 -3.40 4.17 0.89
C ILE A 25 -2.00 4.65 1.31
N PRO A 26 -1.28 5.35 0.43
CA PRO A 26 -0.03 6.00 0.80
C PRO A 26 -0.31 7.14 1.78
N TRP A 27 0.58 7.31 2.75
CA TRP A 27 0.56 8.44 3.67
C TRP A 27 1.97 8.87 4.06
N HIS A 28 2.08 10.10 4.56
CA HIS A 28 3.31 10.62 5.16
C HIS A 28 3.07 10.86 6.65
N ARG A 29 3.83 10.16 7.49
CA ARG A 29 3.91 10.45 8.92
C ARG A 29 5.37 10.71 9.25
N ASP A 30 5.65 11.83 9.90
CA ASP A 30 7.00 12.25 10.29
C ASP A 30 8.02 12.23 9.13
N GLY A 31 7.57 12.65 7.94
CA GLY A 31 8.38 12.69 6.73
C GLY A 31 8.70 11.32 6.12
N LYS A 32 8.12 10.23 6.63
CA LYS A 32 8.31 8.88 6.10
C LYS A 32 7.09 8.43 5.30
N PRO A 33 7.29 7.95 4.05
CA PRO A 33 6.20 7.35 3.30
C PRO A 33 5.85 5.99 3.91
N LEU A 34 4.57 5.76 4.17
CA LEU A 34 4.03 4.52 4.72
C LEU A 34 2.70 4.17 4.05
N LEU A 35 2.22 2.95 4.26
CA LEU A 35 0.85 2.58 3.91
C LEU A 35 -0.01 2.59 5.17
N ILE A 36 -1.20 3.17 5.08
CA ILE A 36 -2.15 3.24 6.19
C ILE A 36 -3.49 2.65 5.77
N GLY A 37 -4.11 1.90 6.69
CA GLY A 37 -5.46 1.38 6.52
C GLY A 37 -6.51 2.49 6.60
N LEU A 38 -7.36 2.60 5.57
CA LEU A 38 -8.43 3.58 5.50
C LEU A 38 -9.46 3.42 6.63
N LYS A 39 -9.73 2.20 7.08
CA LYS A 39 -10.69 1.93 8.16
C LYS A 39 -10.03 1.99 9.54
N SER A 40 -8.86 1.39 9.69
CA SER A 40 -8.24 1.23 11.01
C SER A 40 -7.30 2.38 11.40
N GLY A 41 -6.83 3.17 10.43
CA GLY A 41 -5.75 4.15 10.65
C GLY A 41 -4.41 3.52 11.04
N LYS A 42 -4.28 2.19 10.97
CA LYS A 42 -3.05 1.47 11.33
C LYS A 42 -2.08 1.48 10.16
N GLU A 43 -0.82 1.63 10.51
CA GLU A 43 0.28 1.51 9.56
C GLU A 43 0.47 0.06 9.15
N SER A 44 0.83 -0.14 7.89
CA SER A 44 1.19 -1.43 7.34
C SER A 44 2.45 -1.27 6.50
N ALA A 45 3.45 -2.12 6.74
CA ALA A 45 4.66 -2.13 5.92
C ALA A 45 4.43 -2.77 4.55
N LEU A 46 3.53 -3.75 4.48
CA LEU A 46 3.23 -4.54 3.30
C LEU A 46 1.74 -4.49 2.97
N GLY A 47 1.43 -4.61 1.68
CA GLY A 47 0.07 -4.78 1.21
C GLY A 47 -0.02 -5.81 0.09
N THR A 48 -1.10 -6.60 0.08
CA THR A 48 -1.41 -7.52 -1.01
C THR A 48 -2.40 -6.89 -1.96
N VAL A 49 -2.15 -7.01 -3.27
CA VAL A 49 -3.03 -6.48 -4.30
C VAL A 49 -4.25 -7.38 -4.45
N VAL A 50 -5.44 -6.82 -4.26
CA VAL A 50 -6.72 -7.50 -4.37
C VAL A 50 -7.63 -6.81 -5.39
N PHE A 51 -8.59 -7.56 -5.91
CA PHE A 51 -9.65 -7.02 -6.76
C PHE A 51 -10.79 -6.50 -5.89
N VAL A 52 -11.30 -5.30 -6.19
CA VAL A 52 -12.30 -4.60 -5.36
C VAL A 52 -13.73 -4.79 -5.88
N GLY A 53 -13.92 -5.44 -7.03
CA GLY A 53 -15.26 -5.69 -7.60
C GLY A 53 -15.92 -4.48 -8.26
N ARG A 54 -15.42 -3.27 -8.02
CA ARG A 54 -15.88 -2.02 -8.62
C ARG A 54 -14.72 -1.12 -9.03
N GLU A 55 -15.02 -0.13 -9.84
CA GLU A 55 -14.08 0.93 -10.18
C GLU A 55 -13.90 1.86 -8.99
N ILE A 56 -12.64 2.18 -8.69
CA ILE A 56 -12.20 3.06 -7.61
C ILE A 56 -11.45 4.21 -8.26
N THR A 57 -11.89 5.43 -7.98
CA THR A 57 -11.29 6.67 -8.46
C THR A 57 -10.45 7.32 -7.36
N ARG A 58 -9.66 8.33 -7.77
CA ARG A 58 -8.97 9.22 -6.83
C ARG A 58 -9.90 9.82 -5.79
N ASN A 59 -11.10 10.26 -6.21
CA ASN A 59 -12.05 10.93 -5.33
C ASN A 59 -12.67 9.95 -4.32
N ASP A 60 -12.88 8.69 -4.69
CA ASP A 60 -13.36 7.65 -3.76
C ASP A 60 -12.38 7.43 -2.61
N LEU A 61 -11.08 7.34 -2.93
CA LEU A 61 -10.03 7.19 -1.93
C LEU A 61 -9.86 8.45 -1.08
N PHE A 62 -9.92 9.62 -1.71
CA PHE A 62 -9.83 10.89 -0.99
C PHE A 62 -11.00 11.10 -0.03
N ALA A 63 -12.23 10.80 -0.45
CA ALA A 63 -13.40 10.83 0.43
C ALA A 63 -13.23 9.89 1.64
N LYS A 64 -12.70 8.68 1.40
CA LYS A 64 -12.41 7.73 2.50
C LYS A 64 -11.30 8.20 3.44
N LEU A 65 -10.30 8.92 2.94
CA LEU A 65 -9.27 9.54 3.74
C LEU A 65 -9.83 10.69 4.60
N VAL A 66 -10.76 11.48 4.08
CA VAL A 66 -11.46 12.50 4.87
C VAL A 66 -12.33 11.85 5.94
N ASP A 67 -13.08 10.80 5.58
CA ASP A 67 -13.92 10.03 6.50
C ASP A 67 -13.12 9.38 7.65
N SER A 68 -11.84 9.05 7.43
CA SER A 68 -10.99 8.42 8.46
C SER A 68 -10.51 9.41 9.53
N GLY A 69 -10.77 10.71 9.37
CA GLY A 69 -10.38 11.75 10.32
C GLY A 69 -8.89 12.10 10.28
N MET A 70 -8.18 11.70 9.22
CA MET A 70 -6.77 12.02 9.05
C MET A 70 -6.58 13.51 8.70
N ILE A 71 -5.58 14.15 9.31
CA ILE A 71 -5.28 15.57 9.08
C ILE A 71 -4.65 15.74 7.69
N ILE A 72 -5.37 16.39 6.79
CA ILE A 72 -4.89 16.71 5.44
C ILE A 72 -4.25 18.09 5.46
N ALA A 73 -2.92 18.15 5.38
CA ALA A 73 -2.19 19.42 5.36
C ALA A 73 -2.36 20.18 4.04
N ASN A 74 -2.32 19.47 2.91
CA ASN A 74 -2.53 20.02 1.58
C ASN A 74 -3.37 19.04 0.74
N VAL A 75 -4.50 19.54 0.25
CA VAL A 75 -5.45 18.75 -0.57
C VAL A 75 -4.83 18.36 -1.90
N GLU A 76 -4.16 19.28 -2.60
CA GLU A 76 -3.60 19.02 -3.93
C GLU A 76 -2.47 17.98 -3.87
N ASP A 77 -1.60 18.07 -2.86
CA ASP A 77 -0.53 17.08 -2.66
C ASP A 77 -1.10 15.69 -2.34
N SER A 78 -2.15 15.63 -1.52
CA SER A 78 -2.83 14.38 -1.17
C SER A 78 -3.49 13.75 -2.40
N LEU A 79 -4.16 14.56 -3.23
CA LEU A 79 -4.78 14.11 -4.47
C LEU A 79 -3.72 13.63 -5.48
N ALA A 80 -2.61 14.34 -5.62
CA ALA A 80 -1.50 13.93 -6.49
C ALA A 80 -0.85 12.62 -6.01
N MET A 81 -0.68 12.45 -4.69
CA MET A 81 -0.16 11.22 -4.08
C MET A 81 -1.08 10.02 -4.33
N ILE A 82 -2.39 10.19 -4.14
CA ILE A 82 -3.39 9.16 -4.45
C ILE A 82 -3.37 8.82 -5.95
N ASP A 83 -3.28 9.81 -6.83
CA ASP A 83 -3.23 9.59 -8.28
C ASP A 83 -1.98 8.80 -8.70
N SER A 84 -0.81 9.18 -8.16
CA SER A 84 0.45 8.45 -8.36
C SER A 84 0.33 7.00 -7.88
N PHE A 85 -0.28 6.79 -6.72
CA PHE A 85 -0.50 5.45 -6.17
C PHE A 85 -1.43 4.60 -7.04
N LEU A 86 -2.55 5.16 -7.51
CA LEU A 86 -3.47 4.46 -8.39
C LEU A 86 -2.77 3.97 -9.67
N LYS A 87 -1.93 4.81 -10.27
CA LYS A 87 -1.10 4.44 -11.44
C LYS A 87 -0.14 3.30 -11.10
N CYS A 88 0.52 3.33 -9.95
CA CYS A 88 1.40 2.22 -9.53
C CYS A 88 0.63 0.92 -9.33
N VAL A 89 -0.52 0.96 -8.64
CA VAL A 89 -1.34 -0.23 -8.37
C VAL A 89 -1.89 -0.85 -9.66
N GLN A 90 -2.20 -0.05 -10.69
CA GLN A 90 -2.61 -0.56 -11.99
C GLN A 90 -1.55 -1.46 -12.65
N LEU A 91 -0.27 -1.18 -12.44
CA LEU A 91 0.84 -1.96 -12.99
C LEU A 91 1.05 -3.30 -12.24
N LEU A 92 0.54 -3.42 -11.02
CA LEU A 92 0.68 -4.62 -10.21
C LEU A 92 -0.37 -5.68 -10.58
N LYS A 93 0.00 -6.96 -10.41
CA LYS A 93 -0.91 -8.10 -10.58
C LYS A 93 -1.64 -8.39 -9.26
N ILE A 94 -2.86 -8.91 -9.36
CA ILE A 94 -3.60 -9.41 -8.20
C ILE A 94 -2.78 -10.54 -7.55
N GLY A 95 -2.70 -10.53 -6.23
CA GLY A 95 -1.88 -11.45 -5.44
C GLY A 95 -0.44 -10.98 -5.21
N ASN A 96 0.06 -9.96 -5.93
CA ASN A 96 1.37 -9.40 -5.62
C ASN A 96 1.36 -8.80 -4.21
N VAL A 97 2.44 -9.03 -3.47
CA VAL A 97 2.74 -8.31 -2.22
C VAL A 97 3.66 -7.16 -2.57
N ALA A 98 3.29 -5.95 -2.16
CA ALA A 98 4.05 -4.73 -2.42
C ALA A 98 4.26 -3.90 -1.15
N ARG A 99 5.30 -3.07 -1.18
CA ARG A 99 5.61 -2.08 -0.15
C ARG A 99 5.82 -0.71 -0.79
N ILE A 100 5.68 0.35 0.01
CA ILE A 100 6.06 1.70 -0.43
C ILE A 100 7.59 1.85 -0.37
N CYS A 101 8.19 2.39 -1.43
CA CYS A 101 9.63 2.67 -1.44
C CYS A 101 9.91 3.96 -0.67
N SER A 102 10.64 3.87 0.44
CA SER A 102 11.26 5.01 1.10
C SER A 102 12.59 5.37 0.42
N SER A 103 12.54 5.83 -0.83
CA SER A 103 13.75 6.40 -1.45
C SER A 103 13.97 7.81 -0.92
N SER A 104 15.13 8.06 -0.30
CA SER A 104 15.58 9.40 0.09
C SER A 104 15.76 10.37 -1.10
N GLN A 105 15.60 9.88 -2.32
CA GLN A 105 15.68 10.64 -3.57
C GLN A 105 14.31 11.11 -4.10
N LEU A 106 13.20 10.79 -3.42
CA LEU A 106 11.90 11.36 -3.77
C LEU A 106 11.85 12.81 -3.26
N THR A 107 12.31 13.75 -4.09
CA THR A 107 12.26 15.19 -3.81
C THR A 107 10.84 15.74 -3.71
N ASN A 108 9.84 14.96 -4.17
CA ASN A 108 8.44 15.37 -4.24
C ASN A 108 7.60 14.44 -3.37
N ALA A 109 7.01 14.98 -2.29
CA ALA A 109 6.14 14.25 -1.37
C ALA A 109 4.91 13.62 -2.06
N SER A 110 4.55 14.08 -3.26
CA SER A 110 3.38 13.61 -3.99
C SER A 110 3.66 12.41 -4.91
N VAL A 111 4.92 11.95 -5.03
CA VAL A 111 5.28 10.82 -5.89
C VAL A 111 5.40 9.54 -5.07
N VAL A 112 4.54 8.58 -5.38
CA VAL A 112 4.53 7.25 -4.73
C VAL A 112 5.19 6.23 -5.64
N ARG A 113 6.03 5.37 -5.07
CA ARG A 113 6.57 4.19 -5.74
C ARG A 113 6.25 2.95 -4.93
N LEU A 114 5.78 1.91 -5.61
CA LEU A 114 5.52 0.59 -5.05
C LEU A 114 6.55 -0.40 -5.57
N GLU A 115 7.16 -1.14 -4.66
CA GLU A 115 8.04 -2.26 -4.98
C GLU A 115 7.33 -3.57 -4.68
N VAL A 116 7.36 -4.50 -5.64
CA VAL A 116 6.85 -5.85 -5.46
C VAL A 116 7.89 -6.64 -4.68
N VAL A 117 7.55 -7.03 -3.46
CA VAL A 117 8.41 -7.87 -2.61
C VAL A 117 8.18 -9.36 -2.86
N ALA A 118 6.96 -9.75 -3.25
CA ALA A 118 6.66 -11.12 -3.67
C ALA A 118 5.55 -11.18 -4.70
N LYS A 119 5.58 -12.23 -5.54
CA LYS A 119 4.55 -12.50 -6.54
C LYS A 119 3.25 -13.05 -5.94
N THR A 120 3.35 -13.70 -4.78
CA THR A 120 2.21 -14.26 -4.03
C THR A 120 2.48 -14.14 -2.53
N PRO A 121 1.43 -14.11 -1.69
CA PRO A 121 1.59 -14.15 -0.23
C PRO A 121 2.42 -15.33 0.26
N SER A 122 2.19 -16.52 -0.32
CA SER A 122 2.90 -17.75 0.03
C SER A 122 4.37 -17.74 -0.38
N ALA A 123 4.75 -17.00 -1.41
CA ALA A 123 6.15 -16.87 -1.82
C ALA A 123 6.95 -16.02 -0.81
N GLN A 124 6.36 -14.97 -0.24
CA GLN A 124 6.99 -14.14 0.79
C GLN A 124 7.36 -14.96 2.04
N LEU A 125 6.51 -15.92 2.43
CA LEU A 125 6.80 -16.81 3.56
C LEU A 125 8.08 -17.60 3.34
N ARG A 126 8.26 -18.17 2.14
CA ARG A 126 9.42 -19.04 1.84
C ARG A 126 10.74 -18.29 1.92
N ASP A 127 10.79 -17.05 1.44
CA ASP A 127 12.00 -16.22 1.55
C ASP A 127 12.31 -15.82 3.00
N THR A 128 11.28 -15.59 3.81
CA THR A 128 11.46 -15.26 5.24
C THR A 128 11.93 -16.48 6.04
N THR A 129 11.41 -17.67 5.73
CA THR A 129 11.84 -18.94 6.36
C THR A 129 13.27 -19.31 5.97
N LEU A 130 13.69 -19.09 4.73
CA LEU A 130 15.07 -19.37 4.29
C LEU A 130 16.11 -18.42 4.90
N GLN A 131 15.75 -17.17 5.18
CA GLN A 131 16.61 -16.21 5.87
C GLN A 131 16.79 -16.57 7.36
N ALA A 132 15.73 -17.04 8.03
CA ALA A 132 15.79 -17.44 9.44
C ALA A 132 16.69 -18.67 9.67
N THR A 133 16.75 -19.62 8.74
CA THR A 133 17.61 -20.81 8.86
C THR A 133 19.09 -20.51 8.60
N ARG A 134 19.42 -19.40 7.92
CA ARG A 134 20.81 -19.02 7.62
C ARG A 134 21.55 -18.32 8.77
N LEU A 135 20.87 -17.95 9.85
CA LEU A 135 21.47 -17.28 11.01
C LEU A 135 21.82 -18.24 12.16
N GLN A 136 21.72 -19.55 11.95
CA GLN A 136 22.01 -20.56 12.98
C GLN A 136 23.20 -21.49 12.67
N ASN A 137 23.99 -21.21 11.61
CA ASN A 137 25.21 -21.96 11.31
C ASN A 137 26.43 -21.04 11.24
#